data_AF-A0A0N4V8P0-F1
#
_entry.id   AF-A0A0N4V8P0-F1
#
_cell.length_a   1.000
_cell.length_b   1.000
_cell.length_c   1.000
_cell.angle_alpha   90.00
_cell.angle_beta   90.00
_cell.angle_gamma   90.00
#
_symmetry.space_group_name_H-M   'P 1'
#
loop_
_entity.id
_entity.type
_entity.pdbx_description
1 polymer ?
#
loop_
_entity_poly.entity_id
_entity_poly.type
_entity_poly.pdbx_seq_one_letter_code
_entity_poly.pdbx_strand_id
1 'polypeptide(L)'
;MLVLIILWYLAGRSLSLPPRPSEIFQPFLPIVPPHCTKMIITKSLLSHAFGGDMVRTPIMNVHIGLQNTLCFRISNRSDSSSNTSQDGFSDRSTSEGWLHTLSLIQLEHHHPISQQYTFAIPEIRTTCICDCGSAAEVCSAESHLYQKCNSTINKITKRFVTFSSLQNNICYRTFHVSQSDAGCPSGSQSKLCCEISLKPYKNITYSAVQLDQPNTFAVFKYVAYDYTAGRWYEKDKRTIRINIDGRTQSRFLDSRNRIQLGVSAMGRASKQLESGMYFARSNPGGEMEGLRKQKINELNENNFDYLGWYRKDGSGDFVVHHGLFKMQKIHSVKVKNCREQKLQSYLDALHYVDKSGEIVIERKYPWIKSAQIHDGSSRQAVVIHSEGTNLEIILQMNDPYGALSFYHDFSKLGDFTGTIIVDFKSNRYFNLTAYNATGILSGVVKKTTDQNSLDDFSFTTYIEDLKSDKKTIIIPMPEMIGGGDRMICMRPDDKTPEDQICRIVQFREDPLEINLLENSWREVTGHCPDCNKISVAGFLTNLNPLNWVDGAFSLSKLIMVSGNFLLYCFIIIIAYIVITRCIFPLARCFICPLRPSGCYQPSFQKHHCCKHEFI
;
A
#
# COMPACT_ATOMS: atom_id res chain seq x y z
N MET A 1 46.08 -0.11 -60.19
CA MET A 1 47.03 0.36 -59.17
C MET A 1 46.90 1.85 -58.85
N LEU A 2 46.54 2.74 -59.79
CA LEU A 2 46.31 4.16 -59.52
C LEU A 2 45.09 4.46 -58.63
N VAL A 3 44.05 3.61 -58.68
CA VAL A 3 42.80 3.80 -57.91
C VAL A 3 42.99 3.50 -56.41
N LEU A 4 43.92 2.60 -56.06
CA LEU A 4 44.22 2.25 -54.66
C LEU A 4 45.08 3.31 -53.96
N ILE A 5 45.87 4.08 -54.71
CA ILE A 5 46.70 5.17 -54.15
C ILE A 5 45.84 6.40 -53.81
N ILE A 6 44.78 6.67 -54.59
CA ILE A 6 43.84 7.77 -54.33
C ILE A 6 42.98 7.50 -53.08
N LEU A 7 42.59 6.24 -52.85
CA LEU A 7 41.84 5.83 -51.66
C LEU A 7 42.68 5.87 -50.37
N TRP A 8 43.99 5.67 -50.46
CA TRP A 8 44.89 5.77 -49.30
C TRP A 8 45.23 7.23 -48.95
N TYR A 9 45.34 8.11 -49.95
CA TYR A 9 45.61 9.54 -49.72
C TYR A 9 44.41 10.28 -49.10
N LEU A 10 43.18 9.80 -49.31
CA LEU A 10 41.96 10.37 -48.74
C LEU A 10 41.67 9.87 -47.30
N ALA A 11 42.31 8.79 -46.86
CA ALA A 11 42.11 8.21 -45.51
C ALA A 11 43.09 8.74 -44.45
N GLY A 12 44.03 9.63 -44.82
CA GLY A 12 45.15 10.05 -43.97
C GLY A 12 45.08 11.45 -43.34
N ARG A 13 43.92 12.11 -43.28
CA ARG A 13 43.77 13.43 -42.62
C ARG A 13 42.75 13.40 -41.49
N SER A 14 43.28 13.43 -40.25
CA SER A 14 42.69 13.95 -39.02
C SER A 14 41.20 13.67 -38.75
N LEU A 15 40.94 12.70 -37.87
CA LEU A 15 39.72 12.69 -37.06
C LEU A 15 39.70 13.95 -36.18
N SER A 16 39.07 15.01 -36.66
CA SER A 16 38.42 15.99 -35.79
C SER A 16 37.09 15.39 -35.31
N LEU A 17 36.84 15.48 -34.00
CA LEU A 17 35.56 15.08 -33.41
C LEU A 17 34.39 15.72 -34.17
N PRO A 18 33.25 15.01 -34.32
CA PRO A 18 32.04 15.64 -34.81
C PRO A 18 31.65 16.79 -33.86
N PRO A 19 31.28 17.97 -34.38
CA PRO A 19 30.72 19.02 -33.54
C PRO A 19 29.45 18.49 -32.86
N ARG A 20 29.31 18.82 -31.57
CA ARG A 20 28.13 18.54 -30.75
C ARG A 20 26.85 18.92 -31.53
N PRO A 21 25.77 18.13 -31.45
CA PRO A 21 24.49 18.53 -32.00
C PRO A 21 23.92 19.64 -31.11
N SER A 22 24.15 20.89 -31.49
CA SER A 22 23.42 22.03 -30.97
C SER A 22 22.56 22.60 -32.11
N GLU A 23 21.27 22.79 -31.82
CA GLU A 23 20.39 23.79 -32.47
C GLU A 23 19.61 23.44 -33.75
N ILE A 24 19.09 22.21 -33.94
CA ILE A 24 18.08 21.98 -35.01
C ILE A 24 16.73 21.43 -34.54
N PHE A 25 16.59 21.03 -33.28
CA PHE A 25 15.28 20.63 -32.74
C PHE A 25 15.02 21.28 -31.37
N GLN A 26 14.71 22.58 -31.40
CA GLN A 26 13.90 23.16 -30.31
C GLN A 26 12.44 22.73 -30.53
N PRO A 27 11.72 22.33 -29.47
CA PRO A 27 10.32 21.94 -29.59
C PRO A 27 9.48 23.08 -30.18
N PHE A 28 8.39 22.73 -30.88
CA PHE A 28 7.43 23.64 -31.56
C PHE A 28 6.71 24.66 -30.65
N LEU A 29 7.18 24.90 -29.43
CA LEU A 29 6.62 25.84 -28.48
C LEU A 29 7.55 27.05 -28.33
N PRO A 30 7.04 28.28 -28.41
CA PRO A 30 7.85 29.48 -28.19
C PRO A 30 8.45 29.43 -26.78
N ILE A 31 9.76 29.60 -26.68
CA ILE A 31 10.47 29.79 -25.42
C ILE A 31 10.00 31.11 -24.82
N VAL A 32 9.56 31.08 -23.56
CA VAL A 32 9.11 32.26 -22.81
C VAL A 32 9.67 32.13 -21.39
N PRO A 33 10.26 33.19 -20.80
CA PRO A 33 10.68 33.17 -19.41
C PRO A 33 9.49 32.91 -18.48
N PRO A 34 9.69 32.32 -17.30
CA PRO A 34 8.64 32.17 -16.28
C PRO A 34 8.17 33.52 -15.73
N HIS A 35 7.02 33.54 -15.04
CA HIS A 35 6.50 34.75 -14.39
C HIS A 35 7.48 35.26 -13.34
N CYS A 36 7.89 36.51 -13.46
CA CYS A 36 8.79 37.16 -12.51
C CYS A 36 8.00 37.62 -11.28
N THR A 37 8.18 36.95 -10.15
CA THR A 37 7.41 37.22 -8.93
C THR A 37 7.95 38.48 -8.23
N LYS A 38 7.03 39.34 -7.79
CA LYS A 38 7.35 40.52 -6.97
C LYS A 38 7.90 40.10 -5.62
N MET A 39 9.10 40.57 -5.29
CA MET A 39 9.81 40.23 -4.06
C MET A 39 10.45 41.47 -3.46
N ILE A 40 10.52 41.52 -2.13
CA ILE A 40 11.24 42.56 -1.41
C ILE A 40 12.73 42.22 -1.43
N ILE A 41 13.55 43.15 -1.90
CA ILE A 41 15.00 43.01 -1.98
C ILE A 41 15.64 43.84 -0.87
N THR A 42 16.38 43.19 0.02
CA THR A 42 17.13 43.87 1.08
C THR A 42 18.60 43.94 0.70
N LYS A 43 19.11 45.14 0.43
CA LYS A 43 20.53 45.36 0.16
C LYS A 43 21.30 45.41 1.48
N SER A 44 22.34 44.59 1.61
CA SER A 44 23.27 44.64 2.74
C SER A 44 24.72 44.65 2.27
N LEU A 45 25.65 44.85 3.21
CA LEU A 45 27.09 44.98 2.94
C LEU A 45 27.82 43.91 3.74
N LEU A 46 28.57 43.08 3.05
CA LEU A 46 29.47 42.11 3.67
C LEU A 46 30.83 42.77 3.85
N SER A 47 31.32 42.80 5.10
CA SER A 47 32.62 43.36 5.44
C SER A 47 33.66 42.23 5.49
N HIS A 48 34.67 42.30 4.63
CA HIS A 48 35.84 41.42 4.73
C HIS A 48 37.00 42.20 5.37
N ALA A 49 37.54 41.66 6.47
CA ALA A 49 38.81 42.12 7.02
C ALA A 49 39.93 41.37 6.31
N PHE A 50 40.48 41.94 5.24
CA PHE A 50 41.67 41.41 4.58
C PHE A 50 42.69 42.54 4.45
N GLY A 51 43.74 42.51 5.28
CA GLY A 51 44.91 43.39 5.19
C GLY A 51 44.62 44.88 4.97
N GLY A 52 44.40 45.65 6.04
CA GLY A 52 44.44 47.13 6.02
C GLY A 52 43.23 47.84 5.44
N ASP A 53 42.66 47.36 4.33
CA ASP A 53 41.52 47.99 3.65
C ASP A 53 40.23 47.19 3.83
N MET A 54 39.20 47.84 4.39
CA MET A 54 37.89 47.23 4.59
C MET A 54 37.09 47.22 3.27
N VAL A 55 37.27 46.17 2.48
CA VAL A 55 36.47 45.96 1.25
C VAL A 55 35.05 45.57 1.65
N ARG A 56 34.08 46.39 1.25
CA ARG A 56 32.64 46.14 1.45
C ARG A 56 32.03 45.62 0.16
N THR A 57 31.59 44.37 0.15
CA THR A 57 30.90 43.76 -0.99
C THR A 57 29.39 43.90 -0.81
N PRO A 58 28.67 44.53 -1.74
CA PRO A 58 27.21 44.60 -1.67
C PRO A 58 26.61 43.22 -1.94
N ILE A 59 25.68 42.80 -1.10
CA ILE A 59 24.91 41.57 -1.27
C ILE A 59 23.42 41.88 -1.28
N MET A 60 22.65 41.08 -2.02
CA MET A 60 21.20 41.22 -2.15
C MET A 60 20.52 40.03 -1.47
N ASN A 61 19.78 40.30 -0.39
CA ASN A 61 19.04 39.28 0.34
C ASN A 61 17.58 39.29 -0.11
N VAL A 62 17.05 38.10 -0.38
CA VAL A 62 15.68 37.92 -0.88
C VAL A 62 15.08 36.67 -0.23
N HIS A 63 13.77 36.69 0.04
CA HIS A 63 13.03 35.49 0.43
C HIS A 63 12.29 34.92 -0.77
N ILE A 64 12.59 33.68 -1.13
CA ILE A 64 11.97 32.97 -2.26
C ILE A 64 11.10 31.83 -1.76
N GLY A 65 9.84 31.82 -2.19
CA GLY A 65 8.89 30.74 -1.93
C GLY A 65 9.01 29.61 -2.95
N LEU A 66 8.49 28.42 -2.60
CA LEU A 66 8.42 27.28 -3.52
C LEU A 66 7.58 27.64 -4.75
N GLN A 67 8.06 27.30 -5.95
CA GLN A 67 7.48 27.64 -7.26
C GLN A 67 7.49 29.13 -7.64
N ASN A 68 8.19 29.98 -6.87
CA ASN A 68 8.40 31.38 -7.24
C ASN A 68 9.68 31.56 -8.05
N THR A 69 9.69 32.57 -8.92
CA THR A 69 10.85 32.93 -9.73
C THR A 69 11.29 34.36 -9.47
N LEU A 70 12.58 34.52 -9.17
CA LEU A 70 13.27 35.81 -9.09
C LEU A 70 13.88 36.14 -10.44
N CYS A 71 13.63 37.36 -10.94
CA CYS A 71 14.19 37.84 -12.20
C CYS A 71 15.08 39.06 -11.98
N PHE A 72 16.24 39.08 -12.64
CA PHE A 72 17.18 40.19 -12.55
C PHE A 72 18.04 40.35 -13.80
N ARG A 73 18.60 41.54 -13.98
CA ARG A 73 19.61 41.85 -14.98
C ARG A 73 20.88 42.34 -14.31
N ILE A 74 22.01 42.14 -14.98
CA ILE A 74 23.30 42.67 -14.57
C ILE A 74 23.56 43.92 -15.42
N SER A 75 23.63 45.08 -14.79
CA SER A 75 24.06 46.32 -15.43
C SER A 75 25.51 46.61 -15.04
N ASN A 76 26.34 46.98 -16.01
CA ASN A 76 27.64 47.57 -15.69
C ASN A 76 27.42 48.97 -15.14
N ARG A 77 28.03 49.25 -13.99
CA ARG A 77 28.11 50.60 -13.43
C ARG A 77 29.07 51.40 -14.30
N SER A 78 28.56 51.88 -15.43
CA SER A 78 29.21 52.97 -16.18
C SER A 78 29.01 54.22 -15.33
N ASP A 79 30.12 54.85 -14.94
CA ASP A 79 30.06 56.17 -14.31
C ASP A 79 29.30 57.09 -15.26
N SER A 80 28.14 57.54 -14.80
CA SER A 80 27.32 58.57 -15.44
C SER A 80 28.04 59.91 -15.32
N SER A 81 29.17 60.05 -16.01
CA SER A 81 29.91 61.29 -16.20
C SER A 81 30.84 61.16 -17.40
N SER A 82 30.27 61.12 -18.61
CA SER A 82 30.92 61.73 -19.78
C SER A 82 29.90 61.97 -20.88
N ASN A 83 29.42 63.21 -20.95
CA ASN A 83 28.95 63.78 -22.20
C ASN A 83 30.14 63.88 -23.16
N THR A 84 30.21 63.05 -24.20
CA THR A 84 30.51 63.50 -25.57
C THR A 84 30.36 62.36 -26.57
N SER A 85 29.65 62.68 -27.65
CA SER A 85 29.48 61.93 -28.88
C SER A 85 30.80 61.55 -29.56
N GLN A 86 30.96 60.29 -29.99
CA GLN A 86 31.17 59.94 -31.40
C GLN A 86 31.27 58.43 -31.63
N ASP A 87 30.94 58.10 -32.87
CA ASP A 87 30.91 56.83 -33.59
C ASP A 87 32.00 55.81 -33.24
N GLY A 88 31.62 54.53 -33.24
CA GLY A 88 32.53 53.41 -32.99
C GLY A 88 31.80 52.10 -32.75
N PHE A 89 31.48 51.40 -33.84
CA PHE A 89 31.16 49.97 -33.81
C PHE A 89 32.37 49.20 -33.26
N SER A 90 32.34 48.92 -31.96
CA SER A 90 33.23 47.96 -31.31
C SER A 90 32.39 47.09 -30.37
N ASP A 91 32.44 45.78 -30.59
CA ASP A 91 31.91 44.69 -29.75
C ASP A 91 31.63 45.10 -28.29
N ARG A 92 30.42 45.59 -28.04
CA ARG A 92 29.88 45.66 -26.68
C ARG A 92 29.52 44.24 -26.28
N SER A 93 30.36 43.67 -25.43
CA SER A 93 30.13 42.50 -24.57
C SER A 93 28.67 42.03 -24.56
N THR A 94 28.41 40.95 -25.30
CA THR A 94 27.10 40.33 -25.61
C THR A 94 26.30 39.80 -24.41
N SER A 95 26.62 40.19 -23.16
CA SER A 95 25.89 39.79 -21.95
C SER A 95 25.24 40.93 -21.16
N GLU A 96 25.37 42.19 -21.58
CA GLU A 96 24.83 43.35 -20.84
C GLU A 96 23.28 43.47 -20.89
N GLY A 97 22.57 42.55 -21.56
CA GLY A 97 21.12 42.59 -21.70
C GLY A 97 20.34 41.34 -21.26
N TRP A 98 21.02 40.31 -20.76
CA TRP A 98 20.36 39.03 -20.46
C TRP A 98 19.45 39.15 -19.23
N LEU A 99 18.25 38.58 -19.33
CA LEU A 99 17.34 38.38 -18.21
C LEU A 99 17.69 37.08 -17.50
N HIS A 100 18.22 37.19 -16.29
CA HIS A 100 18.51 36.06 -15.43
C HIS A 100 17.27 35.70 -14.60
N THR A 101 16.98 34.41 -14.52
CA THR A 101 15.86 33.88 -13.74
C THR A 101 16.36 32.79 -12.79
N LEU A 102 15.88 32.83 -11.56
CA LEU A 102 16.16 31.85 -10.52
C LEU A 102 14.84 31.38 -9.91
N SER A 103 14.46 30.14 -10.21
CA SER A 103 13.21 29.54 -9.75
C SER A 103 13.49 28.48 -8.69
N LEU A 104 12.78 28.52 -7.56
CA LEU A 104 12.78 27.42 -6.59
C LEU A 104 11.77 26.36 -7.07
N ILE A 105 12.23 25.36 -7.80
CA ILE A 105 11.33 24.42 -8.48
C ILE A 105 10.85 23.28 -7.60
N GLN A 106 11.68 22.82 -6.64
CA GLN A 106 11.35 21.68 -5.79
C GLN A 106 11.98 21.83 -4.40
N LEU A 107 11.25 21.30 -3.42
CA LEU A 107 11.72 21.04 -2.08
C LEU A 107 11.60 19.53 -1.84
N GLU A 108 12.72 18.87 -1.56
CA GLU A 108 12.84 17.42 -1.46
C GLU A 108 13.28 17.01 -0.04
N HIS A 109 12.61 16.03 0.55
CA HIS A 109 13.10 15.30 1.71
C HIS A 109 13.63 13.94 1.28
N HIS A 110 14.88 13.67 1.65
CA HIS A 110 15.56 12.41 1.37
C HIS A 110 15.62 11.61 2.67
N HIS A 111 14.66 10.70 2.83
CA HIS A 111 14.57 9.81 3.98
C HIS A 111 15.46 8.59 3.76
N PRO A 112 16.42 8.31 4.68
CA PRO A 112 17.13 7.05 4.64
C PRO A 112 16.19 5.90 4.99
N ILE A 113 16.39 4.77 4.32
CA ILE A 113 15.66 3.52 4.57
C ILE A 113 16.53 2.64 5.46
N SER A 114 16.09 2.43 6.71
CA SER A 114 16.82 1.63 7.71
C SER A 114 16.45 0.16 7.70
N GLN A 115 15.21 -0.17 7.35
CA GLN A 115 14.71 -1.54 7.21
C GLN A 115 13.95 -1.70 5.90
N GLN A 116 14.06 -2.88 5.29
CA GLN A 116 13.30 -3.23 4.09
C GLN A 116 12.94 -4.72 4.10
N TYR A 117 11.70 -5.06 3.75
CA TYR A 117 11.30 -6.43 3.43
C TYR A 117 10.17 -6.46 2.41
N THR A 118 10.03 -7.59 1.71
CA THR A 118 8.97 -7.80 0.73
C THR A 118 7.85 -8.64 1.35
N PHE A 119 6.60 -8.25 1.13
CA PHE A 119 5.43 -8.96 1.62
C PHE A 119 4.32 -9.02 0.58
N ALA A 120 3.32 -9.87 0.84
CA ALA A 120 2.13 -9.97 0.00
C ALA A 120 0.87 -10.07 0.88
N ILE A 121 -0.28 -9.82 0.27
CA ILE A 121 -1.58 -10.09 0.89
C ILE A 121 -1.95 -11.55 0.58
N PRO A 122 -2.17 -12.42 1.59
CA PRO A 122 -2.50 -13.81 1.34
C PRO A 122 -4.00 -14.03 1.05
N GLU A 123 -4.28 -14.93 0.11
CA GLU A 123 -5.55 -15.65 0.01
C GLU A 123 -5.43 -16.94 0.82
N ILE A 124 -6.35 -17.13 1.78
CA ILE A 124 -6.31 -18.22 2.75
C ILE A 124 -7.40 -19.24 2.44
N ARG A 125 -7.04 -20.52 2.45
CA ARG A 125 -7.99 -21.64 2.40
C ARG A 125 -7.71 -22.62 3.52
N THR A 126 -8.74 -22.92 4.28
CA THR A 126 -8.70 -23.84 5.42
C THR A 126 -9.45 -25.12 5.07
N THR A 127 -8.83 -26.27 5.31
CA THR A 127 -9.45 -27.59 5.21
C THR A 127 -9.23 -28.33 6.52
N CYS A 128 -10.30 -28.86 7.10
CA CYS A 128 -10.25 -29.49 8.42
C CYS A 128 -10.88 -30.89 8.39
N ILE A 129 -10.44 -31.76 9.28
CA ILE A 129 -11.00 -33.08 9.53
C ILE A 129 -11.31 -33.24 11.01
N CYS A 130 -12.38 -33.98 11.31
CA CYS A 130 -12.83 -34.28 12.67
C CYS A 130 -12.80 -35.77 12.96
N ASP A 131 -12.28 -36.13 14.13
CA ASP A 131 -12.18 -37.50 14.61
C ASP A 131 -12.80 -37.64 16.00
N CYS A 132 -13.75 -38.57 16.16
CA CYS A 132 -14.41 -38.88 17.42
C CYS A 132 -13.54 -39.76 18.36
N GLY A 133 -12.46 -40.37 17.85
CA GLY A 133 -11.65 -41.33 18.59
C GLY A 133 -10.50 -40.69 19.39
N SER A 134 -10.43 -40.95 20.70
CA SER A 134 -9.28 -40.52 21.54
C SER A 134 -7.99 -41.28 21.20
N ALA A 135 -8.07 -42.49 20.64
CA ALA A 135 -6.94 -43.35 20.27
C ALA A 135 -6.67 -43.45 18.76
N ALA A 136 -7.39 -42.69 17.93
CA ALA A 136 -7.23 -42.74 16.49
C ALA A 136 -5.94 -42.02 16.03
N GLU A 137 -5.18 -42.65 15.13
CA GLU A 137 -3.88 -42.15 14.66
C GLU A 137 -4.00 -41.06 13.58
N VAL A 138 -5.15 -40.94 12.92
CA VAL A 138 -5.34 -40.07 11.75
C VAL A 138 -5.22 -38.59 12.12
N CYS A 139 -5.80 -38.18 13.25
CA CYS A 139 -5.70 -36.83 13.78
C CYS A 139 -4.97 -36.81 15.12
N SER A 140 -3.65 -36.59 15.05
CA SER A 140 -2.75 -36.62 16.20
C SER A 140 -1.92 -35.34 16.33
N ALA A 141 -1.44 -35.07 17.56
CA ALA A 141 -0.51 -33.97 17.80
C ALA A 141 0.78 -34.14 16.96
N GLU A 142 1.29 -35.36 16.83
CA GLU A 142 2.50 -35.65 16.07
C GLU A 142 2.36 -35.35 14.57
N SER A 143 1.15 -35.41 14.00
CA SER A 143 0.94 -35.18 12.56
C SER A 143 0.56 -33.74 12.21
N HIS A 144 0.02 -32.96 13.17
CA HIS A 144 -0.59 -31.66 12.89
C HIS A 144 -0.14 -30.52 13.82
N LEU A 145 0.42 -30.79 15.00
CA LEU A 145 0.87 -29.73 15.91
C LEU A 145 2.24 -29.20 15.47
N TYR A 146 2.34 -27.90 15.20
CA TYR A 146 3.57 -27.22 14.79
C TYR A 146 4.26 -27.83 13.56
N GLN A 147 3.47 -28.31 12.59
CA GLN A 147 3.98 -28.89 11.35
C GLN A 147 3.57 -28.12 10.10
N LYS A 148 4.37 -28.24 9.04
CA LYS A 148 3.98 -27.86 7.68
C LYS A 148 3.32 -29.06 6.99
N CYS A 149 2.44 -28.79 6.03
CA CYS A 149 1.83 -29.85 5.26
C CYS A 149 2.88 -30.56 4.39
N ASN A 150 2.80 -31.89 4.30
CA ASN A 150 3.77 -32.68 3.53
C ASN A 150 3.71 -32.29 2.05
N SER A 151 4.76 -31.61 1.60
CA SER A 151 4.93 -31.13 0.24
C SER A 151 5.41 -32.23 -0.70
N THR A 152 4.73 -33.37 -0.74
CA THR A 152 5.11 -34.48 -1.64
C THR A 152 4.77 -34.16 -3.11
N ILE A 153 3.83 -33.24 -3.34
CA ILE A 153 3.43 -32.81 -4.70
C ILE A 153 4.32 -31.68 -5.26
N ASN A 154 4.97 -30.86 -4.40
CA ASN A 154 5.75 -29.70 -4.84
C ASN A 154 7.24 -29.99 -5.17
N LYS A 155 7.76 -31.17 -4.82
CA LYS A 155 9.16 -31.54 -5.10
C LYS A 155 9.38 -32.11 -6.51
N ILE A 156 8.37 -32.76 -7.10
CA ILE A 156 8.50 -33.39 -8.42
C ILE A 156 8.44 -32.34 -9.54
N THR A 157 7.60 -31.31 -9.40
CA THR A 157 7.50 -30.18 -10.35
C THR A 157 8.66 -29.20 -10.28
N LYS A 158 9.39 -29.11 -9.16
CA LYS A 158 10.61 -28.27 -9.06
C LYS A 158 11.78 -28.78 -9.92
N ARG A 159 11.78 -30.04 -10.35
CA ARG A 159 12.90 -30.63 -11.10
C ARG A 159 12.74 -30.60 -12.62
N PHE A 160 11.56 -30.26 -13.15
CA PHE A 160 11.24 -30.41 -14.58
C PHE A 160 10.57 -29.20 -15.25
N VAL A 161 10.38 -28.05 -14.58
CA VAL A 161 9.76 -26.87 -15.21
C VAL A 161 10.72 -25.70 -15.22
N THR A 162 11.41 -25.55 -16.35
CA THR A 162 12.00 -24.30 -16.81
C THR A 162 10.86 -23.35 -17.24
N PHE A 163 10.87 -22.12 -16.70
CA PHE A 163 10.10 -20.96 -17.16
C PHE A 163 8.56 -21.07 -17.16
N SER A 164 7.93 -20.82 -16.00
CA SER A 164 6.78 -19.89 -15.78
C SER A 164 5.90 -20.31 -14.59
N SER A 165 5.74 -19.38 -13.63
CA SER A 165 4.80 -19.36 -12.49
C SER A 165 4.54 -20.66 -11.69
N LEU A 166 5.51 -21.09 -10.88
CA LEU A 166 5.20 -21.99 -9.74
C LEU A 166 4.46 -21.20 -8.65
N GLN A 167 3.20 -21.56 -8.41
CA GLN A 167 2.41 -21.04 -7.28
C GLN A 167 3.07 -21.45 -5.95
N ASN A 168 3.70 -20.48 -5.30
CA ASN A 168 4.30 -20.63 -3.97
C ASN A 168 3.22 -20.69 -2.90
N ASN A 169 2.54 -21.83 -2.83
CA ASN A 169 1.55 -22.12 -1.80
C ASN A 169 2.27 -22.67 -0.57
N ILE A 170 2.15 -21.96 0.56
CA ILE A 170 2.63 -22.46 1.85
C ILE A 170 1.46 -23.03 2.65
N CYS A 171 1.69 -24.11 3.39
CA CYS A 171 0.66 -24.80 4.13
C CYS A 171 1.13 -25.14 5.55
N TYR A 172 0.30 -24.80 6.53
CA TYR A 172 0.53 -25.03 7.96
C TYR A 172 -0.56 -25.93 8.54
N ARG A 173 -0.19 -26.77 9.50
CA ARG A 173 -1.12 -27.63 10.22
C ARG A 173 -1.42 -27.09 11.61
N THR A 174 -2.64 -27.31 12.06
CA THR A 174 -3.12 -26.94 13.39
C THR A 174 -3.92 -28.09 14.00
N PHE A 175 -3.81 -28.25 15.31
CA PHE A 175 -4.40 -29.36 16.06
C PHE A 175 -5.22 -28.83 17.23
N HIS A 176 -6.51 -29.18 17.30
CA HIS A 176 -7.42 -28.73 18.36
C HIS A 176 -8.03 -29.94 19.06
N VAL A 177 -7.79 -30.05 20.35
CA VAL A 177 -8.35 -31.11 21.22
C VAL A 177 -9.60 -30.63 21.96
N SER A 178 -10.26 -31.55 22.65
CA SER A 178 -11.35 -31.27 23.59
C SER A 178 -12.53 -30.51 22.95
N GLN A 179 -12.88 -30.90 21.73
CA GLN A 179 -14.02 -30.35 21.02
C GLN A 179 -15.33 -31.04 21.45
N SER A 180 -16.47 -30.42 21.13
CA SER A 180 -17.80 -30.96 21.46
C SER A 180 -18.00 -32.37 20.90
N ASP A 181 -18.78 -33.18 21.59
CA ASP A 181 -19.18 -34.53 21.18
C ASP A 181 -20.29 -34.55 20.11
N ALA A 182 -20.59 -33.39 19.50
CA ALA A 182 -21.59 -33.26 18.44
C ALA A 182 -21.29 -34.19 17.26
N GLY A 183 -22.15 -35.20 17.06
CA GLY A 183 -22.00 -36.23 16.03
C GLY A 183 -21.17 -37.45 16.46
N CYS A 184 -20.66 -37.48 17.69
CA CYS A 184 -19.87 -38.58 18.26
C CYS A 184 -20.64 -39.32 19.37
N PRO A 185 -20.18 -40.50 19.83
CA PRO A 185 -20.76 -41.18 20.99
C PRO A 185 -20.66 -40.33 22.26
N SER A 186 -21.70 -40.34 23.09
CA SER A 186 -21.74 -39.56 24.34
C SER A 186 -20.57 -39.91 25.26
N GLY A 187 -19.84 -38.89 25.72
CA GLY A 187 -18.63 -39.06 26.55
C GLY A 187 -17.31 -39.12 25.78
N SER A 188 -17.33 -39.08 24.44
CA SER A 188 -16.13 -38.90 23.63
C SER A 188 -15.77 -37.42 23.47
N GLN A 189 -14.48 -37.09 23.50
CA GLN A 189 -13.99 -35.77 23.10
C GLN A 189 -13.46 -35.85 21.67
N SER A 190 -14.07 -35.08 20.77
CA SER A 190 -13.61 -35.04 19.38
C SER A 190 -12.32 -34.21 19.25
N LYS A 191 -11.52 -34.55 18.24
CA LYS A 191 -10.29 -33.85 17.87
C LYS A 191 -10.44 -33.29 16.46
N LEU A 192 -9.83 -32.14 16.23
CA LEU A 192 -9.79 -31.49 14.93
C LEU A 192 -8.35 -31.30 14.46
N CYS A 193 -8.14 -31.63 13.20
CA CYS A 193 -6.89 -31.43 12.49
C CYS A 193 -7.17 -30.59 11.25
N CYS A 194 -6.44 -29.49 11.08
CA CYS A 194 -6.67 -28.56 9.99
C CYS A 194 -5.39 -28.24 9.24
N GLU A 195 -5.52 -28.07 7.94
CA GLU A 195 -4.50 -27.57 7.02
C GLU A 195 -4.93 -26.18 6.52
N ILE A 196 -4.04 -25.21 6.71
CA ILE A 196 -4.23 -23.81 6.31
C ILE A 196 -3.25 -23.53 5.19
N SER A 197 -3.78 -23.35 3.98
CA SER A 197 -3.00 -23.01 2.80
C SER A 197 -3.10 -21.52 2.49
N LEU A 198 -1.94 -20.91 2.22
CA LEU A 198 -1.81 -19.49 1.91
C LEU A 198 -1.11 -19.34 0.56
N LYS A 199 -1.66 -18.46 -0.28
CA LYS A 199 -1.06 -18.07 -1.56
C LYS A 199 -1.12 -16.55 -1.74
N PRO A 200 -0.18 -15.94 -2.46
CA PRO A 200 -0.25 -14.50 -2.76
C PRO A 200 -1.50 -14.16 -3.58
N TYR A 201 -2.30 -13.20 -3.10
CA TYR A 201 -3.48 -12.77 -3.83
C TYR A 201 -3.08 -12.02 -5.11
N LYS A 202 -3.59 -12.49 -6.25
CA LYS A 202 -3.30 -11.93 -7.59
C LYS A 202 -1.80 -11.79 -7.91
N ASN A 203 -0.92 -12.51 -7.21
CA ASN A 203 0.54 -12.36 -7.29
C ASN A 203 1.02 -10.91 -7.09
N ILE A 204 0.30 -10.11 -6.31
CA ILE A 204 0.69 -8.73 -6.01
C ILE A 204 1.70 -8.73 -4.86
N THR A 205 2.78 -7.96 -5.04
CA THR A 205 3.87 -7.84 -4.07
C THR A 205 4.06 -6.40 -3.63
N TYR A 206 4.44 -6.23 -2.37
CA TYR A 206 4.69 -4.93 -1.75
C TYR A 206 6.06 -4.92 -1.08
N SER A 207 6.70 -3.77 -1.10
CA SER A 207 7.96 -3.51 -0.40
C SER A 207 7.66 -2.62 0.80
N ALA A 208 7.85 -3.16 2.00
CA ALA A 208 7.80 -2.42 3.25
C ALA A 208 9.16 -1.77 3.50
N VAL A 209 9.15 -0.50 3.92
CA VAL A 209 10.35 0.29 4.23
C VAL A 209 10.15 1.07 5.52
N GLN A 210 11.18 1.11 6.37
CA GLN A 210 11.23 2.02 7.50
C GLN A 210 11.93 3.31 7.09
N LEU A 211 11.22 4.43 7.20
CA LEU A 211 11.76 5.75 6.91
C LEU A 211 12.25 6.41 8.19
N ASP A 212 13.49 6.88 8.17
CA ASP A 212 14.08 7.64 9.26
C ASP A 212 14.00 9.16 8.99
N GLN A 213 14.64 9.97 9.84
CA GLN A 213 14.66 11.42 9.69
C GLN A 213 15.33 11.83 8.35
N PRO A 214 14.72 12.74 7.58
CA PRO A 214 15.24 13.12 6.27
C PRO A 214 16.33 14.18 6.34
N ASN A 215 17.08 14.26 5.24
CA ASN A 215 17.80 15.47 4.85
C ASN A 215 16.96 16.29 3.85
N THR A 216 17.01 17.62 3.95
CA THR A 216 16.24 18.54 3.13
C THR A 216 17.11 19.17 2.05
N PHE A 217 16.61 19.10 0.81
CA PHE A 217 17.25 19.70 -0.36
C PHE A 217 16.31 20.66 -1.07
N ALA A 218 16.82 21.84 -1.38
CA ALA A 218 16.18 22.80 -2.27
C ALA A 218 16.78 22.64 -3.68
N VAL A 219 15.91 22.56 -4.69
CA VAL A 219 16.33 22.48 -6.10
C VAL A 219 15.94 23.77 -6.80
N PHE A 220 16.96 24.47 -7.28
CA PHE A 220 16.82 25.70 -8.04
C PHE A 220 17.04 25.45 -9.52
N LYS A 221 16.28 26.14 -10.35
CA LYS A 221 16.50 26.23 -11.80
C LYS A 221 16.94 27.64 -12.13
N TYR A 222 18.15 27.77 -12.65
CA TYR A 222 18.69 29.01 -13.17
C TYR A 222 18.64 29.00 -14.69
N VAL A 223 18.10 30.06 -15.29
CA VAL A 223 18.10 30.25 -16.76
C VAL A 223 18.41 31.70 -17.09
N ALA A 224 19.29 31.94 -18.06
CA ALA A 224 19.53 33.25 -18.65
C ALA A 224 18.88 33.34 -20.03
N TYR A 225 18.06 34.36 -20.25
CA TYR A 225 17.35 34.61 -21.49
C TYR A 225 17.89 35.85 -22.20
N ASP A 226 17.92 35.79 -23.52
CA ASP A 226 18.24 36.90 -24.41
C ASP A 226 17.03 37.22 -25.28
N TYR A 227 16.72 38.50 -25.46
CA TYR A 227 15.59 38.95 -26.28
C TYR A 227 16.12 39.59 -27.56
N THR A 228 16.07 38.84 -28.65
CA THR A 228 16.55 39.29 -29.96
C THR A 228 15.51 39.01 -31.04
N ALA A 229 15.35 39.93 -31.99
CA ALA A 229 14.39 39.80 -33.09
C ALA A 229 12.94 39.44 -32.66
N GLY A 230 12.47 39.99 -31.55
CA GLY A 230 11.10 39.78 -31.07
C GLY A 230 10.84 38.42 -30.41
N ARG A 231 11.88 37.64 -30.10
CA ARG A 231 11.77 36.31 -29.49
C ARG A 231 12.78 36.13 -28.35
N TRP A 232 12.44 35.26 -27.41
CA TRP A 232 13.32 34.86 -26.32
C TRP A 232 14.17 33.64 -26.71
N TYR A 233 15.44 33.67 -26.34
CA TYR A 233 16.39 32.57 -26.52
C TYR A 233 17.03 32.21 -25.18
N GLU A 234 17.07 30.92 -24.83
CA GLU A 234 17.83 30.43 -23.66
C GLU A 234 19.34 30.45 -23.98
N LYS A 235 20.14 31.16 -23.18
CA LYS A 235 21.61 31.26 -23.33
C LYS A 235 22.38 30.40 -22.32
N ASP A 236 21.88 30.30 -21.10
CA ASP A 236 22.48 29.50 -20.03
C ASP A 236 21.37 28.84 -19.22
N LYS A 237 21.59 27.62 -18.74
CA LYS A 237 20.60 26.82 -18.01
C LYS A 237 21.30 25.85 -17.08
N ARG A 238 20.98 25.92 -15.79
CA ARG A 238 21.54 25.06 -14.74
C ARG A 238 20.49 24.67 -13.71
N THR A 239 20.57 23.44 -13.22
CA THR A 239 19.81 22.97 -12.08
C THR A 239 20.76 22.82 -10.90
N ILE A 240 20.47 23.48 -9.79
CA ILE A 240 21.34 23.55 -8.61
C ILE A 240 20.59 22.95 -7.43
N ARG A 241 21.11 21.85 -6.88
CA ARG A 241 20.57 21.21 -5.69
C ARG A 241 21.43 21.58 -4.48
N ILE A 242 20.80 22.10 -3.43
CA ILE A 242 21.48 22.61 -2.23
C ILE A 242 20.85 21.97 -0.99
N ASN A 243 21.67 21.45 -0.08
CA ASN A 243 21.22 20.99 1.23
C ASN A 243 20.95 22.21 2.13
N ILE A 244 19.81 22.22 2.81
CA ILE A 244 19.35 23.35 3.64
C ILE A 244 19.20 23.02 5.13
N ASP A 245 19.63 21.84 5.60
CA ASP A 245 19.55 21.46 7.01
C ASP A 245 20.64 22.11 7.88
N GLY A 246 21.66 22.69 7.23
CA GLY A 246 22.86 23.24 7.87
C GLY A 246 23.01 24.75 7.72
N ARG A 247 24.28 25.20 7.76
CA ARG A 247 24.65 26.61 7.52
C ARG A 247 24.46 26.99 6.06
N THR A 248 24.44 28.30 5.80
CA THR A 248 24.39 28.89 4.46
C THR A 248 25.37 28.21 3.51
N GLN A 249 24.82 27.61 2.46
CA GLN A 249 25.60 26.97 1.39
C GLN A 249 25.72 27.91 0.22
N SER A 250 26.92 28.05 -0.35
CA SER A 250 27.16 28.94 -1.50
C SER A 250 27.62 28.19 -2.75
N ARG A 251 27.08 28.59 -3.91
CA ARG A 251 27.39 28.03 -5.24
C ARG A 251 27.34 29.13 -6.31
N PHE A 252 28.12 28.97 -7.38
CA PHE A 252 28.02 29.86 -8.54
C PHE A 252 26.78 29.53 -9.38
N LEU A 253 26.03 30.56 -9.76
CA LEU A 253 24.83 30.42 -10.58
C LEU A 253 25.17 30.25 -12.06
N ASP A 254 25.97 31.17 -12.60
CA ASP A 254 26.21 31.29 -14.02
C ASP A 254 27.44 30.51 -14.49
N SER A 255 27.47 30.17 -15.77
CA SER A 255 28.61 29.53 -16.42
C SER A 255 29.93 30.32 -16.34
N ARG A 256 29.83 31.64 -16.14
CA ARG A 256 30.98 32.54 -16.03
C ARG A 256 31.41 32.82 -14.58
N ASN A 257 30.76 32.19 -13.59
CA ASN A 257 31.05 32.34 -12.16
C ASN A 257 31.06 33.80 -11.67
N ARG A 258 30.19 34.65 -12.21
CA ARG A 258 30.05 36.07 -11.83
C ARG A 258 29.06 36.27 -10.67
N ILE A 259 28.07 35.39 -10.54
CA ILE A 259 27.04 35.48 -9.51
C ILE A 259 27.15 34.28 -8.59
N GLN A 260 27.33 34.55 -7.29
CA GLN A 260 27.29 33.55 -6.24
C GLN A 260 25.93 33.60 -5.55
N LEU A 261 25.30 32.43 -5.43
CA LEU A 261 24.08 32.20 -4.67
C LEU A 261 24.45 31.55 -3.33
N GLY A 262 24.18 32.25 -2.23
CA GLY A 262 24.06 31.69 -0.89
C GLY A 262 22.60 31.31 -0.61
N VAL A 263 22.36 30.14 -0.03
CA VAL A 263 21.01 29.71 0.40
C VAL A 263 21.04 29.32 1.86
N SER A 264 20.09 29.85 2.62
CA SER A 264 19.88 29.57 4.03
C SER A 264 18.40 29.27 4.29
N ALA A 265 18.13 28.30 5.16
CA ALA A 265 16.79 28.07 5.69
C ALA A 265 16.70 28.66 7.10
N MET A 266 15.59 29.34 7.39
CA MET A 266 15.34 29.95 8.71
C MET A 266 14.92 28.91 9.78
N GLY A 267 14.91 27.62 9.44
CA GLY A 267 14.48 26.52 10.30
C GLY A 267 14.28 25.23 9.51
N ARG A 268 13.68 24.22 10.16
CA ARG A 268 13.25 22.99 9.45
C ARG A 268 12.09 23.31 8.51
N ALA A 269 11.91 22.48 7.48
CA ALA A 269 10.73 22.54 6.62
C ALA A 269 9.43 22.48 7.46
N SER A 270 8.40 23.22 7.05
CA SER A 270 7.13 23.35 7.78
C SER A 270 6.39 22.03 8.00
N LYS A 271 6.56 21.09 7.07
CA LYS A 271 5.96 19.75 7.11
C LYS A 271 7.08 18.73 6.98
N GLN A 272 6.96 17.62 7.71
CA GLN A 272 7.87 16.49 7.57
C GLN A 272 7.07 15.20 7.65
N LEU A 273 7.41 14.23 6.81
CA LEU A 273 6.86 12.90 6.93
C LEU A 273 7.41 12.26 8.20
N GLU A 274 6.53 11.72 9.04
CA GLU A 274 6.92 11.07 10.29
C GLU A 274 7.79 9.85 10.03
N SER A 275 8.80 9.64 10.87
CA SER A 275 9.58 8.40 10.85
C SER A 275 8.69 7.21 11.20
N GLY A 276 8.91 6.08 10.54
CA GLY A 276 8.11 4.88 10.77
C GLY A 276 7.99 4.01 9.53
N MET A 277 7.08 3.04 9.59
CA MET A 277 6.91 2.08 8.52
C MET A 277 5.93 2.56 7.43
N TYR A 278 6.36 2.36 6.19
CA TYR A 278 5.61 2.66 4.97
C TYR A 278 5.75 1.49 3.99
N PHE A 279 4.95 1.49 2.93
CA PHE A 279 5.08 0.48 1.89
C PHE A 279 4.74 1.01 0.52
N ALA A 280 5.30 0.41 -0.51
CA ALA A 280 4.98 0.67 -1.91
C ALA A 280 4.65 -0.65 -2.61
N ARG A 281 3.84 -0.58 -3.66
CA ARG A 281 3.64 -1.74 -4.54
C ARG A 281 4.90 -1.92 -5.38
N SER A 282 5.40 -3.15 -5.41
CA SER A 282 6.58 -3.51 -6.20
C SER A 282 6.12 -4.08 -7.54
N ASN A 283 6.49 -3.40 -8.63
CA ASN A 283 6.24 -3.90 -9.98
C ASN A 283 7.39 -4.81 -10.43
N PRO A 284 7.12 -5.80 -11.32
CA PRO A 284 8.13 -6.75 -11.78
C PRO A 284 9.32 -6.11 -12.53
N GLY A 285 9.21 -4.83 -12.92
CA GLY A 285 10.29 -4.04 -13.52
C GLY A 285 11.20 -3.33 -12.51
N GLY A 286 10.99 -3.50 -11.19
CA GLY A 286 11.76 -2.81 -10.15
C GLY A 286 11.23 -1.41 -9.81
N GLU A 287 10.43 -0.82 -10.68
CA GLU A 287 9.72 0.43 -10.41
C GLU A 287 8.72 0.26 -9.26
N MET A 288 8.78 1.16 -8.30
CA MET A 288 7.89 1.17 -7.15
C MET A 288 6.84 2.27 -7.31
N GLU A 289 5.57 1.94 -7.01
CA GLU A 289 4.51 2.95 -6.97
C GLU A 289 4.71 3.93 -5.78
N GLY A 290 3.88 4.97 -5.72
CA GLY A 290 3.86 5.91 -4.60
C GLY A 290 3.68 5.23 -3.23
N LEU A 291 4.38 5.76 -2.22
CA LEU A 291 4.36 5.28 -0.85
C LEU A 291 2.95 5.32 -0.26
N ARG A 292 2.68 4.36 0.63
CA ARG A 292 1.40 4.13 1.31
C ARG A 292 1.67 4.05 2.83
N LYS A 293 0.74 4.57 3.65
CA LYS A 293 0.84 4.53 5.13
C LYS A 293 -0.35 3.78 5.71
N GLN A 294 -0.07 2.65 6.33
CA GLN A 294 -1.02 1.83 7.10
C GLN A 294 -0.24 1.12 8.22
N LYS A 295 -0.93 0.61 9.24
CA LYS A 295 -0.29 -0.20 10.28
C LYS A 295 0.36 -1.43 9.64
N ILE A 296 1.69 -1.50 9.72
CA ILE A 296 2.52 -2.54 9.12
C ILE A 296 3.62 -2.89 10.11
N ASN A 297 3.95 -4.17 10.19
CA ASN A 297 4.98 -4.67 11.11
C ASN A 297 6.36 -4.14 10.75
N GLU A 298 7.18 -3.86 11.76
CA GLU A 298 8.63 -3.75 11.57
C GLU A 298 9.27 -5.11 11.21
N LEU A 299 10.55 -5.10 10.81
CA LEU A 299 11.25 -6.32 10.39
C LEU A 299 11.28 -7.40 11.49
N ASN A 300 11.38 -7.00 12.76
CA ASN A 300 11.44 -7.94 13.90
C ASN A 300 10.07 -8.15 14.58
N GLU A 301 9.03 -7.44 14.14
CA GLU A 301 7.67 -7.54 14.68
C GLU A 301 6.84 -8.57 13.91
N ASN A 302 5.84 -9.15 14.56
CA ASN A 302 4.94 -10.14 13.96
C ASN A 302 3.53 -10.10 14.58
N ASN A 303 2.88 -8.97 14.44
CA ASN A 303 1.48 -8.77 14.78
C ASN A 303 0.58 -9.11 13.58
N PHE A 304 -0.43 -9.96 13.79
CA PHE A 304 -1.36 -10.40 12.75
C PHE A 304 -2.45 -9.36 12.44
N ASP A 305 -2.61 -8.35 13.28
CA ASP A 305 -3.51 -7.20 13.03
C ASP A 305 -2.91 -6.19 12.06
N TYR A 306 -1.59 -6.24 11.85
CA TYR A 306 -0.85 -5.29 11.01
C TYR A 306 -0.46 -5.94 9.68
N LEU A 307 -0.24 -5.14 8.64
CA LEU A 307 0.32 -5.66 7.39
C LEU A 307 1.71 -6.29 7.59
N GLY A 308 2.12 -7.12 6.64
CA GLY A 308 3.51 -7.59 6.55
C GLY A 308 3.84 -8.85 7.36
N TRP A 309 2.87 -9.59 7.89
CA TRP A 309 3.12 -10.90 8.52
C TRP A 309 3.37 -12.04 7.50
N TYR A 310 2.96 -11.88 6.24
CA TYR A 310 3.21 -12.80 5.13
C TYR A 310 4.32 -12.28 4.20
N ARG A 311 5.55 -12.76 4.41
CA ARG A 311 6.79 -12.17 3.86
C ARG A 311 7.46 -13.08 2.84
N LYS A 312 8.19 -12.48 1.91
CA LYS A 312 9.09 -13.20 0.99
C LYS A 312 10.40 -13.50 1.70
N ASP A 313 10.84 -14.76 1.68
CA ASP A 313 12.13 -15.16 2.23
C ASP A 313 13.28 -14.95 1.23
N GLY A 314 14.52 -15.24 1.65
CA GLY A 314 15.71 -15.13 0.80
C GLY A 314 15.74 -16.12 -0.37
N SER A 315 14.92 -17.17 -0.35
CA SER A 315 14.76 -18.13 -1.45
C SER A 315 13.72 -17.64 -2.48
N GLY A 316 13.00 -16.56 -2.16
CA GLY A 316 11.95 -15.99 -2.96
C GLY A 316 10.56 -16.58 -2.69
N ASP A 317 10.43 -17.45 -1.68
CA ASP A 317 9.18 -18.10 -1.30
C ASP A 317 8.44 -17.26 -0.25
N PHE A 318 7.10 -17.20 -0.33
CA PHE A 318 6.31 -16.48 0.66
C PHE A 318 6.00 -17.35 1.86
N VAL A 319 6.35 -16.85 3.04
CA VAL A 319 6.23 -17.55 4.32
C VAL A 319 5.57 -16.66 5.37
N VAL A 320 4.81 -17.27 6.27
CA VAL A 320 4.36 -16.57 7.48
C VAL A 320 5.51 -16.56 8.46
N HIS A 321 5.90 -15.35 8.90
CA HIS A 321 6.99 -15.19 9.85
C HIS A 321 6.65 -15.92 11.16
N HIS A 322 7.53 -16.80 11.64
CA HIS A 322 7.27 -17.71 12.75
C HIS A 322 5.95 -18.52 12.63
N GLY A 323 5.51 -18.82 11.41
CA GLY A 323 4.18 -19.39 11.13
C GLY A 323 3.90 -20.75 11.79
N LEU A 324 4.93 -21.58 12.00
CA LEU A 324 4.78 -22.90 12.64
C LEU A 324 4.09 -22.81 14.01
N PHE A 325 4.54 -21.90 14.87
CA PHE A 325 3.98 -21.73 16.21
C PHE A 325 2.79 -20.78 16.25
N LYS A 326 2.81 -19.75 15.39
CA LYS A 326 1.79 -18.70 15.40
C LYS A 326 0.46 -19.16 14.81
N MET A 327 0.47 -20.03 13.79
CA MET A 327 -0.76 -20.54 13.17
C MET A 327 -1.66 -21.28 14.17
N GLN A 328 -1.06 -22.07 15.06
CA GLN A 328 -1.79 -22.74 16.13
C GLN A 328 -2.50 -21.78 17.10
N LYS A 329 -2.00 -20.55 17.26
CA LYS A 329 -2.56 -19.56 18.19
C LYS A 329 -3.67 -18.73 17.55
N ILE A 330 -3.51 -18.34 16.29
CA ILE A 330 -4.45 -17.45 15.60
C ILE A 330 -5.60 -18.19 14.93
N HIS A 331 -5.44 -19.48 14.66
CA HIS A 331 -6.50 -20.29 14.08
C HIS A 331 -7.39 -20.85 15.18
N SER A 332 -8.68 -20.54 15.12
CA SER A 332 -9.70 -21.09 16.01
C SER A 332 -10.71 -21.88 15.19
N VAL A 333 -11.03 -23.09 15.65
CA VAL A 333 -12.00 -23.96 14.98
C VAL A 333 -12.97 -24.51 16.01
N LYS A 334 -14.23 -24.67 15.61
CA LYS A 334 -15.29 -25.28 16.41
C LYS A 334 -16.00 -26.35 15.61
N VAL A 335 -16.33 -27.46 16.26
CA VAL A 335 -17.14 -28.54 15.69
C VAL A 335 -18.61 -28.13 15.67
N LYS A 336 -19.29 -28.26 14.53
CA LYS A 336 -20.77 -28.29 14.47
C LYS A 336 -21.28 -29.73 14.49
N ASN A 337 -20.71 -30.58 13.65
CA ASN A 337 -21.03 -32.01 13.61
C ASN A 337 -19.82 -32.78 13.06
N CYS A 338 -19.21 -33.61 13.90
CA CYS A 338 -17.99 -34.34 13.58
C CYS A 338 -18.23 -35.45 12.54
N ARG A 339 -19.36 -36.17 12.64
CA ARG A 339 -19.72 -37.25 11.71
C ARG A 339 -19.99 -36.73 10.30
N GLU A 340 -20.60 -35.55 10.20
CA GLU A 340 -20.84 -34.87 8.92
C GLU A 340 -19.65 -34.01 8.46
N GLN A 341 -18.56 -33.96 9.23
CA GLN A 341 -17.39 -33.11 8.97
C GLN A 341 -17.75 -31.62 8.78
N LYS A 342 -18.77 -31.12 9.49
CA LYS A 342 -19.20 -29.72 9.46
C LYS A 342 -18.57 -28.93 10.59
N LEU A 343 -17.84 -27.87 10.24
CA LEU A 343 -16.95 -27.13 11.14
C LEU A 343 -17.10 -25.62 10.93
N GLN A 344 -16.73 -24.83 11.94
CA GLN A 344 -16.56 -23.39 11.82
C GLN A 344 -15.10 -23.03 12.05
N SER A 345 -14.52 -22.28 11.12
CA SER A 345 -13.15 -21.77 11.21
C SER A 345 -13.16 -20.25 11.33
N TYR A 346 -12.33 -19.74 12.22
CA TYR A 346 -12.05 -18.32 12.44
C TYR A 346 -10.53 -18.14 12.46
N LEU A 347 -10.06 -17.09 11.81
CA LEU A 347 -8.66 -16.71 11.83
C LEU A 347 -8.52 -15.32 12.45
N ASP A 348 -7.78 -15.27 13.55
CA ASP A 348 -7.49 -14.05 14.29
C ASP A 348 -6.31 -13.30 13.65
N ALA A 349 -6.55 -12.78 12.46
CA ALA A 349 -5.61 -11.99 11.68
C ALA A 349 -6.35 -10.97 10.82
N LEU A 350 -5.73 -9.85 10.48
CA LEU A 350 -6.27 -8.87 9.53
C LEU A 350 -5.46 -8.89 8.23
N HIS A 351 -5.97 -8.18 7.22
CA HIS A 351 -5.31 -7.97 5.93
C HIS A 351 -5.00 -9.26 5.14
N TYR A 352 -5.89 -10.25 5.26
CA TYR A 352 -6.08 -11.30 4.26
C TYR A 352 -7.38 -10.98 3.51
N VAL A 353 -7.56 -11.53 2.31
CA VAL A 353 -8.63 -11.03 1.42
C VAL A 353 -10.03 -11.33 1.95
N ASP A 354 -10.67 -10.30 2.52
CA ASP A 354 -11.83 -9.65 1.90
C ASP A 354 -11.58 -8.13 1.76
N LYS A 355 -12.09 -7.55 0.67
CA LYS A 355 -11.63 -6.30 0.01
C LYS A 355 -11.42 -5.09 0.94
N SER A 356 -10.16 -4.66 1.16
CA SER A 356 -9.85 -3.30 1.63
C SER A 356 -9.28 -2.45 0.49
N GLY A 357 -9.91 -1.30 0.21
CA GLY A 357 -9.39 -0.32 -0.74
C GLY A 357 -8.12 0.34 -0.21
N GLU A 358 -7.02 0.23 -0.96
CA GLU A 358 -5.73 0.82 -0.57
C GLU A 358 -5.64 2.29 -1.01
N ILE A 359 -5.20 3.19 -0.13
CA ILE A 359 -5.07 4.63 -0.40
C ILE A 359 -3.60 5.05 -0.40
N VAL A 360 -3.16 5.72 -1.47
CA VAL A 360 -1.80 6.27 -1.65
C VAL A 360 -1.58 7.52 -0.76
N ILE A 361 -0.36 7.73 -0.23
CA ILE A 361 -0.02 8.86 0.68
C ILE A 361 -0.30 10.22 0.04
N GLU A 362 -0.03 10.36 -1.26
CA GLU A 362 -0.27 11.59 -2.04
C GLU A 362 -1.75 12.03 -1.97
N ARG A 363 -2.68 11.08 -1.89
CA ARG A 363 -4.12 11.36 -1.71
C ARG A 363 -4.50 11.62 -0.25
N LYS A 364 -3.65 11.28 0.71
CA LYS A 364 -3.89 11.46 2.15
C LYS A 364 -3.38 12.82 2.63
N TYR A 365 -2.27 13.30 2.10
CA TYR A 365 -1.58 14.49 2.56
C TYR A 365 -1.42 15.49 1.41
N PRO A 366 -2.23 16.58 1.36
CA PRO A 366 -2.18 17.55 0.27
C PRO A 366 -0.83 18.25 0.08
N TRP A 367 -0.01 18.33 1.14
CA TRP A 367 1.33 18.92 1.12
C TRP A 367 2.38 18.04 0.43
N ILE A 368 2.06 16.78 0.10
CA ILE A 368 2.95 15.85 -0.60
C ILE A 368 2.58 15.83 -2.07
N LYS A 369 3.49 16.30 -2.93
CA LYS A 369 3.35 16.21 -4.38
C LYS A 369 3.64 14.80 -4.88
N SER A 370 4.70 14.19 -4.36
CA SER A 370 5.03 12.79 -4.64
C SER A 370 5.85 12.20 -3.51
N ALA A 371 5.67 10.91 -3.24
CA ALA A 371 6.48 10.19 -2.26
C ALA A 371 6.86 8.82 -2.82
N GLN A 372 8.12 8.64 -3.22
CA GLN A 372 8.57 7.46 -3.95
C GLN A 372 9.91 6.97 -3.43
N ILE A 373 10.15 5.67 -3.55
CA ILE A 373 11.45 5.07 -3.24
C ILE A 373 12.36 5.31 -4.45
N HIS A 374 13.57 5.80 -4.22
CA HIS A 374 14.49 6.14 -5.30
C HIS A 374 15.03 4.86 -5.98
N ASP A 375 14.66 4.67 -7.25
CA ASP A 375 14.82 3.43 -8.03
C ASP A 375 16.27 2.91 -8.10
N GLY A 376 17.27 3.79 -8.05
CA GLY A 376 18.66 3.39 -8.25
C GLY A 376 19.26 2.51 -7.15
N SER A 377 18.90 2.73 -5.88
CA SER A 377 19.54 2.03 -4.74
C SER A 377 18.56 1.45 -3.74
N SER A 378 17.27 1.83 -3.78
CA SER A 378 16.28 1.48 -2.74
C SER A 378 16.71 1.83 -1.31
N ARG A 379 17.71 2.71 -1.13
CA ARG A 379 18.23 3.13 0.19
C ARG A 379 17.63 4.44 0.67
N GLN A 380 16.93 5.15 -0.21
CA GLN A 380 16.34 6.45 0.08
C GLN A 380 14.92 6.51 -0.48
N ALA A 381 14.04 7.14 0.28
CA ALA A 381 12.75 7.60 -0.22
C ALA A 381 12.80 9.11 -0.38
N VAL A 382 12.33 9.60 -1.53
CA VAL A 382 12.27 11.02 -1.84
C VAL A 382 10.82 11.48 -1.73
N VAL A 383 10.57 12.44 -0.85
CA VAL A 383 9.29 13.11 -0.70
C VAL A 383 9.42 14.50 -1.27
N ILE A 384 8.67 14.79 -2.32
CA ILE A 384 8.59 16.11 -2.96
C ILE A 384 7.41 16.85 -2.37
N HIS A 385 7.67 18.04 -1.85
CA HIS A 385 6.64 18.88 -1.25
C HIS A 385 5.87 19.63 -2.33
N SER A 386 4.55 19.76 -2.16
CA SER A 386 3.71 20.68 -2.95
C SER A 386 3.73 22.10 -2.39
N GLU A 387 3.97 22.24 -1.08
CA GLU A 387 4.02 23.50 -0.33
C GLU A 387 5.29 23.55 0.54
N GLY A 388 5.88 24.73 0.72
CA GLY A 388 7.08 24.88 1.54
C GLY A 388 7.25 26.31 2.05
N THR A 389 8.01 26.45 3.14
CA THR A 389 8.40 27.75 3.69
C THR A 389 9.38 28.46 2.77
N ASN A 390 9.37 29.80 2.82
CA ASN A 390 10.32 30.60 2.06
C ASN A 390 11.76 30.31 2.50
N LEU A 391 12.67 30.29 1.53
CA LEU A 391 14.12 30.22 1.77
C LEU A 391 14.72 31.61 1.66
N GLU A 392 15.74 31.87 2.47
CA GLU A 392 16.56 33.08 2.33
C GLU A 392 17.65 32.81 1.30
N ILE A 393 17.69 33.65 0.26
CA ILE A 393 18.74 33.63 -0.74
C ILE A 393 19.56 34.91 -0.68
N ILE A 394 20.86 34.75 -0.88
CA ILE A 394 21.85 35.80 -0.85
C ILE A 394 22.52 35.80 -2.22
N LEU A 395 22.33 36.85 -3.00
CA LEU A 395 23.01 37.03 -4.27
C LEU A 395 24.20 37.97 -4.08
N GLN A 396 25.38 37.47 -4.40
CA GLN A 396 26.63 38.21 -4.37
C GLN A 396 27.22 38.28 -5.79
N MET A 397 27.59 39.49 -6.21
CA MET A 397 28.36 39.70 -7.42
C MET A 397 29.84 39.59 -7.12
N ASN A 398 30.56 38.80 -7.91
CA ASN A 398 32.02 38.74 -7.87
C ASN A 398 32.68 39.80 -8.77
N ASP A 399 31.92 40.40 -9.68
CA ASP A 399 32.38 41.51 -10.51
C ASP A 399 32.22 42.84 -9.75
N PRO A 400 33.31 43.57 -9.46
CA PRO A 400 33.25 44.84 -8.70
C PRO A 400 32.47 45.95 -9.42
N TYR A 401 32.29 45.86 -10.74
CA TYR A 401 31.58 46.87 -11.54
C TYR A 401 30.13 46.47 -11.87
N GLY A 402 29.73 45.24 -11.52
CA GLY A 402 28.39 44.74 -11.79
C GLY A 402 27.37 45.20 -10.73
N ALA A 403 26.22 45.70 -11.19
CA ALA A 403 25.06 45.97 -10.36
C ALA A 403 23.87 45.08 -10.76
N LEU A 404 23.10 44.63 -9.76
CA LEU A 404 21.91 43.81 -9.96
C LEU A 404 20.66 44.69 -9.95
N SER A 405 19.85 44.58 -11.00
CA SER A 405 18.51 45.21 -11.09
C SER A 405 17.45 44.12 -11.15
N PHE A 406 16.45 44.19 -10.29
CA PHE A 406 15.39 43.18 -10.16
C PHE A 406 14.12 43.61 -10.88
N TYR A 407 13.41 42.66 -11.49
CA TYR A 407 12.21 42.88 -12.27
C TYR A 407 11.11 41.92 -11.82
N HIS A 408 9.85 42.36 -11.93
CA HIS A 408 8.68 41.54 -11.69
C HIS A 408 7.62 41.82 -12.75
N ASP A 409 6.76 40.82 -12.99
CA ASP A 409 5.60 40.94 -13.84
C ASP A 409 4.37 41.40 -13.01
N PHE A 410 3.31 41.81 -13.70
CA PHE A 410 2.05 42.19 -13.07
C PHE A 410 1.16 40.97 -12.86
N SER A 411 0.55 40.91 -11.68
CA SER A 411 -0.41 39.84 -11.34
C SER A 411 -1.77 40.09 -11.98
N LYS A 412 -2.46 39.03 -12.40
CA LYS A 412 -3.77 39.09 -13.07
C LYS A 412 -4.71 38.02 -12.53
N LEU A 413 -6.00 38.33 -12.53
CA LEU A 413 -7.08 37.40 -12.20
C LEU A 413 -8.30 37.75 -13.06
N GLY A 414 -8.78 36.78 -13.83
CA GLY A 414 -10.02 36.92 -14.60
C GLY A 414 -11.27 36.65 -13.76
N ASP A 415 -11.35 35.45 -13.19
CA ASP A 415 -12.42 35.03 -12.27
C ASP A 415 -11.93 33.85 -11.42
N PHE A 416 -12.71 33.42 -10.42
CA PHE A 416 -12.46 32.18 -9.69
C PHE A 416 -13.74 31.48 -9.26
N THR A 417 -13.61 30.17 -9.03
CA THR A 417 -14.66 29.31 -8.45
C THR A 417 -14.03 28.35 -7.46
N GLY A 418 -14.79 27.83 -6.50
CA GLY A 418 -14.28 26.78 -5.64
C GLY A 418 -15.29 26.34 -4.59
N THR A 419 -14.85 25.44 -3.72
CA THR A 419 -15.63 24.88 -2.61
C THR A 419 -14.74 24.71 -1.38
N ILE A 420 -15.25 25.05 -0.20
CA ILE A 420 -14.60 24.72 1.08
C ILE A 420 -14.99 23.29 1.42
N ILE A 421 -14.00 22.43 1.63
CA ILE A 421 -14.19 21.00 1.87
C ILE A 421 -13.54 20.63 3.20
N VAL A 422 -14.30 19.92 4.04
CA VAL A 422 -13.77 19.07 5.11
C VAL A 422 -13.91 17.63 4.61
N ASP A 423 -12.79 16.98 4.31
CA ASP A 423 -12.81 15.61 3.80
C ASP A 423 -13.01 14.58 4.92
N PHE A 424 -13.23 13.31 4.53
CA PHE A 424 -13.40 12.17 5.44
C PHE A 424 -12.21 11.88 6.37
N LYS A 425 -11.09 12.63 6.23
CA LYS A 425 -9.90 12.57 7.09
C LYS A 425 -9.71 13.85 7.92
N SER A 426 -10.71 14.72 7.97
CA SER A 426 -10.67 16.01 8.63
C SER A 426 -9.68 17.02 8.02
N ASN A 427 -9.21 16.82 6.79
CA ASN A 427 -8.45 17.88 6.12
C ASN A 427 -9.43 18.98 5.71
N ARG A 428 -9.15 20.21 6.17
CA ARG A 428 -9.94 21.40 5.81
C ARG A 428 -9.19 22.25 4.81
N TYR A 429 -9.78 22.46 3.65
CA TYR A 429 -9.16 23.22 2.57
C TYR A 429 -10.20 23.87 1.65
N PHE A 430 -9.77 24.92 0.97
CA PHE A 430 -10.50 25.52 -0.13
C PHE A 430 -9.94 25.01 -1.45
N ASN A 431 -10.78 24.30 -2.21
CA ASN A 431 -10.46 23.83 -3.55
C ASN A 431 -10.74 24.96 -4.54
N LEU A 432 -9.73 25.80 -4.76
CA LEU A 432 -9.80 26.97 -5.62
C LEU A 432 -9.50 26.60 -7.07
N THR A 433 -10.28 27.12 -8.00
CA THR A 433 -9.99 27.12 -9.42
C THR A 433 -9.99 28.56 -9.92
N ALA A 434 -8.82 29.06 -10.31
CA ALA A 434 -8.64 30.41 -10.85
C ALA A 434 -8.63 30.36 -12.39
N TYR A 435 -9.25 31.36 -13.01
CA TYR A 435 -9.37 31.50 -14.46
C TYR A 435 -8.59 32.72 -14.94
N ASN A 436 -7.82 32.54 -16.03
CA ASN A 436 -6.97 33.57 -16.64
C ASN A 436 -6.17 34.35 -15.58
N ALA A 437 -5.39 33.60 -14.79
CA ALA A 437 -4.76 34.12 -13.59
C ALA A 437 -3.24 33.87 -13.61
N THR A 438 -2.48 34.88 -13.18
CA THR A 438 -1.01 34.86 -13.16
C THR A 438 -0.48 35.64 -11.96
N GLY A 439 0.66 35.23 -11.41
CA GLY A 439 1.36 35.96 -10.36
C GLY A 439 0.78 35.74 -8.97
N ILE A 440 0.77 36.80 -8.16
CA ILE A 440 0.39 36.78 -6.74
C ILE A 440 -1.09 37.15 -6.60
N LEU A 441 -1.85 36.26 -5.96
CA LEU A 441 -3.26 36.47 -5.65
C LEU A 441 -3.47 36.48 -4.14
N SER A 442 -4.06 37.55 -3.63
CA SER A 442 -4.48 37.66 -2.23
C SER A 442 -5.96 37.36 -2.11
N GLY A 443 -6.31 36.50 -1.16
CA GLY A 443 -7.69 36.15 -0.86
C GLY A 443 -8.04 36.46 0.60
N VAL A 444 -9.29 36.86 0.82
CA VAL A 444 -9.87 37.12 2.13
C VAL A 444 -11.16 36.33 2.27
N VAL A 445 -11.26 35.57 3.36
CA VAL A 445 -12.43 34.79 3.74
C VAL A 445 -13.22 35.60 4.75
N LYS A 446 -14.45 35.92 4.39
CA LYS A 446 -15.39 36.65 5.23
C LYS A 446 -16.08 35.73 6.21
N LYS A 447 -16.54 36.29 7.33
CA LYS A 447 -17.27 35.55 8.37
C LYS A 447 -18.63 35.01 7.92
N THR A 448 -19.29 35.71 7.01
CA THR A 448 -20.62 35.36 6.50
C THR A 448 -20.65 35.41 4.98
N THR A 449 -21.82 35.21 4.38
CA THR A 449 -22.06 35.44 2.95
C THR A 449 -22.16 36.93 2.58
N ASP A 450 -22.15 37.84 3.55
CA ASP A 450 -22.12 39.28 3.30
C ASP A 450 -20.68 39.76 3.03
N GLN A 451 -20.51 40.53 1.95
CA GLN A 451 -19.23 41.11 1.55
C GLN A 451 -18.67 42.10 2.58
N ASN A 452 -19.54 42.78 3.31
CA ASN A 452 -19.15 43.75 4.34
C ASN A 452 -18.92 43.13 5.71
N SER A 453 -19.05 41.81 5.83
CA SER A 453 -18.76 41.12 7.09
C SER A 453 -17.26 41.12 7.40
N LEU A 454 -16.94 40.85 8.66
CA LEU A 454 -15.56 40.81 9.17
C LEU A 454 -14.74 39.74 8.45
N ASP A 455 -13.44 40.01 8.34
CA ASP A 455 -12.47 39.08 7.78
C ASP A 455 -12.06 38.06 8.84
N ASP A 456 -12.33 36.78 8.61
CA ASP A 456 -11.93 35.70 9.53
C ASP A 456 -10.53 35.17 9.18
N PHE A 457 -10.17 35.14 7.90
CA PHE A 457 -8.89 34.59 7.44
C PHE A 457 -8.44 35.24 6.13
N SER A 458 -7.12 35.40 5.95
CA SER A 458 -6.52 35.86 4.71
C SER A 458 -5.42 34.92 4.25
N PHE A 459 -5.30 34.75 2.94
CA PHE A 459 -4.30 33.87 2.33
C PHE A 459 -3.69 34.54 1.10
N THR A 460 -2.51 34.07 0.70
CA THR A 460 -1.87 34.45 -0.55
C THR A 460 -1.48 33.18 -1.29
N THR A 461 -1.76 33.14 -2.59
CA THR A 461 -1.41 32.02 -3.48
C THR A 461 -0.69 32.53 -4.73
N TYR A 462 0.05 31.64 -5.38
CA TYR A 462 0.97 31.97 -6.47
C TYR A 462 0.65 31.12 -7.71
N ILE A 463 0.57 31.77 -8.87
CA ILE A 463 0.37 31.11 -10.17
C ILE A 463 1.55 31.45 -11.09
N GLU A 464 2.43 30.48 -11.29
CA GLU A 464 3.65 30.62 -12.11
C GLU A 464 3.37 30.73 -13.63
N ASP A 465 2.31 30.08 -14.10
CA ASP A 465 2.07 29.86 -15.53
C ASP A 465 1.55 31.13 -16.23
N LEU A 466 2.40 31.76 -17.05
CA LEU A 466 2.06 32.95 -17.86
C LEU A 466 0.90 32.76 -18.86
N LYS A 467 0.54 31.52 -19.17
CA LYS A 467 -0.51 31.15 -20.15
C LYS A 467 -1.54 30.18 -19.55
N SER A 468 -1.84 30.30 -18.26
CA SER A 468 -2.85 29.43 -17.65
C SER A 468 -4.24 29.99 -17.85
N ASP A 469 -5.01 29.34 -18.73
CA ASP A 469 -6.45 29.63 -18.85
C ASP A 469 -7.21 29.20 -17.59
N LYS A 470 -6.76 28.12 -16.94
CA LYS A 470 -7.39 27.53 -15.76
C LYS A 470 -6.37 26.79 -14.89
N LYS A 471 -6.32 27.12 -13.60
CA LYS A 471 -5.49 26.41 -12.61
C LYS A 471 -6.26 26.11 -11.33
N THR A 472 -6.14 24.88 -10.85
CA THR A 472 -6.74 24.43 -9.59
C THR A 472 -5.66 24.31 -8.52
N ILE A 473 -5.94 24.88 -7.34
CA ILE A 473 -5.02 25.01 -6.20
C ILE A 473 -5.79 24.66 -4.92
N ILE A 474 -5.14 23.97 -4.01
CA ILE A 474 -5.66 23.66 -2.69
C ILE A 474 -5.09 24.70 -1.72
N ILE A 475 -5.96 25.37 -0.95
CA ILE A 475 -5.55 26.32 0.08
C ILE A 475 -5.97 25.77 1.45
N PRO A 476 -5.03 25.49 2.37
CA PRO A 476 -5.37 25.01 3.70
C PRO A 476 -6.15 26.08 4.48
N MET A 477 -7.19 25.67 5.19
CA MET A 477 -8.10 26.58 5.90
C MET A 477 -8.09 26.29 7.42
N PRO A 478 -8.09 27.33 8.28
CA PRO A 478 -8.08 27.15 9.72
C PRO A 478 -9.44 26.66 10.27
N GLU A 479 -9.42 26.10 11.49
CA GLU A 479 -10.60 25.51 12.15
C GLU A 479 -11.76 26.49 12.38
N MET A 480 -11.46 27.79 12.50
CA MET A 480 -12.48 28.84 12.65
C MET A 480 -13.43 28.95 11.44
N ILE A 481 -13.02 28.49 10.26
CA ILE A 481 -13.83 28.53 9.04
C ILE A 481 -14.73 27.29 8.95
N GLY A 482 -15.79 27.22 9.77
CA GLY A 482 -16.72 26.08 9.80
C GLY A 482 -18.20 26.48 9.77
N GLY A 483 -19.06 25.52 9.42
CA GLY A 483 -20.51 25.63 9.66
C GLY A 483 -21.29 26.48 8.65
N GLY A 484 -20.99 26.37 7.36
CA GLY A 484 -21.83 26.91 6.28
C GLY A 484 -21.08 27.76 5.25
N ASP A 485 -21.80 28.19 4.22
CA ASP A 485 -21.26 28.95 3.10
C ASP A 485 -20.62 30.28 3.55
N ARG A 486 -19.59 30.70 2.82
CA ARG A 486 -18.79 31.89 3.12
C ARG A 486 -18.55 32.72 1.87
N MET A 487 -18.49 34.04 2.03
CA MET A 487 -17.99 34.93 0.97
C MET A 487 -16.47 34.88 0.96
N ILE A 488 -15.87 34.65 -0.21
CA ILE A 488 -14.43 34.79 -0.44
C ILE A 488 -14.23 35.90 -1.45
N CYS A 489 -13.32 36.84 -1.16
CA CYS A 489 -12.92 37.90 -2.08
C CYS A 489 -11.46 37.71 -2.45
N MET A 490 -11.15 37.76 -3.75
CA MET A 490 -9.80 37.59 -4.28
C MET A 490 -9.40 38.78 -5.13
N ARG A 491 -8.12 39.17 -5.03
CA ARG A 491 -7.53 40.24 -5.83
C ARG A 491 -6.09 39.90 -6.22
N PRO A 492 -5.63 40.34 -7.41
CA PRO A 492 -4.21 40.33 -7.72
C PRO A 492 -3.48 41.41 -6.92
N ASP A 493 -2.19 41.19 -6.63
CA ASP A 493 -1.40 42.07 -5.75
C ASP A 493 -1.34 43.53 -6.22
N ASP A 494 -1.25 43.74 -7.55
CA ASP A 494 -1.03 45.07 -8.14
C ASP A 494 -2.31 45.88 -8.37
N LYS A 495 -3.49 45.38 -7.94
CA LYS A 495 -4.77 46.08 -8.08
C LYS A 495 -5.29 46.66 -6.76
N THR A 496 -6.13 47.69 -6.88
CA THR A 496 -6.81 48.32 -5.73
C THR A 496 -7.84 47.36 -5.12
N PRO A 497 -8.22 47.55 -3.83
CA PRO A 497 -9.25 46.73 -3.18
C PRO A 497 -10.62 46.76 -3.86
N GLU A 498 -10.90 47.79 -4.66
CA GLU A 498 -12.16 47.95 -5.39
C GLU A 498 -12.31 46.95 -6.55
N ASP A 499 -11.19 46.49 -7.10
CA ASP A 499 -11.15 45.50 -8.20
C ASP A 499 -11.21 44.03 -7.69
N GLN A 500 -11.59 43.82 -6.42
CA GLN A 500 -11.71 42.47 -5.88
C GLN A 500 -12.90 41.73 -6.50
N ILE A 501 -12.69 40.45 -6.79
CA ILE A 501 -13.76 39.56 -7.24
C ILE A 501 -14.24 38.81 -6.01
N CYS A 502 -15.54 38.86 -5.72
CA CYS A 502 -16.12 38.18 -4.56
C CYS A 502 -17.14 37.12 -5.01
N ARG A 503 -17.08 35.94 -4.39
CA ARG A 503 -17.97 34.81 -4.67
C ARG A 503 -18.43 34.18 -3.36
N ILE A 504 -19.69 33.77 -3.31
CA ILE A 504 -20.20 32.89 -2.27
C ILE A 504 -19.69 31.49 -2.59
N VAL A 505 -18.95 30.91 -1.65
CA VAL A 505 -18.32 29.60 -1.76
C VAL A 505 -19.04 28.63 -0.85
N GLN A 506 -19.44 27.50 -1.43
CA GLN A 506 -20.17 26.46 -0.72
C GLN A 506 -19.28 25.72 0.26
N PHE A 507 -19.83 25.38 1.43
CA PHE A 507 -19.19 24.53 2.43
C PHE A 507 -19.71 23.10 2.34
N ARG A 508 -18.80 22.14 2.21
CA ARG A 508 -19.09 20.71 2.19
C ARG A 508 -18.27 19.99 3.25
N GLU A 509 -18.93 19.15 4.02
CA GLU A 509 -18.30 18.30 5.03
C GLU A 509 -18.70 16.85 4.80
N ASP A 510 -17.71 16.00 4.55
CA ASP A 510 -17.89 14.56 4.42
C ASP A 510 -17.69 13.91 5.80
N PRO A 511 -18.52 12.92 6.18
CA PRO A 511 -18.38 12.25 7.48
C PRO A 511 -17.06 11.48 7.58
N LEU A 512 -16.55 11.34 8.81
CA LEU A 512 -15.35 10.57 9.12
C LEU A 512 -15.50 9.11 8.67
N GLU A 513 -14.51 8.61 7.94
CA GLU A 513 -14.47 7.21 7.53
C GLU A 513 -14.01 6.32 8.70
N ILE A 514 -14.94 5.53 9.24
CA ILE A 514 -14.65 4.54 10.29
C ILE A 514 -14.62 3.16 9.65
N ASN A 515 -13.42 2.68 9.29
CA ASN A 515 -13.23 1.33 8.76
C ASN A 515 -13.06 0.32 9.91
N LEU A 516 -14.16 -0.25 10.40
CA LEU A 516 -14.14 -1.42 11.28
C LEU A 516 -13.98 -2.68 10.42
N LEU A 517 -12.77 -3.27 10.43
CA LEU A 517 -12.54 -4.58 9.83
C LEU A 517 -12.96 -5.65 10.82
N GLU A 518 -14.16 -6.23 10.65
CA GLU A 518 -14.63 -7.34 11.47
C GLU A 518 -14.40 -8.69 10.76
N ASN A 519 -13.71 -9.60 11.45
CA ASN A 519 -13.57 -10.99 11.02
C ASN A 519 -14.83 -11.78 11.45
N SER A 520 -15.32 -12.66 10.57
CA SER A 520 -16.47 -13.53 10.84
C SER A 520 -16.12 -15.02 10.78
N TRP A 521 -16.87 -15.84 11.52
CA TRP A 521 -16.76 -17.30 11.46
C TRP A 521 -17.20 -17.81 10.09
N ARG A 522 -16.37 -18.65 9.45
CA ARG A 522 -16.65 -19.27 8.16
C ARG A 522 -17.01 -20.74 8.34
N GLU A 523 -18.04 -21.20 7.64
CA GLU A 523 -18.36 -22.63 7.60
C GLU A 523 -17.38 -23.38 6.68
N VAL A 524 -16.85 -24.49 7.18
CA VAL A 524 -15.91 -25.35 6.46
C VAL A 524 -16.44 -26.77 6.49
N THR A 525 -16.44 -27.42 5.33
CA THR A 525 -16.77 -28.84 5.19
C THR A 525 -15.49 -29.64 4.98
N GLY A 526 -15.24 -30.60 5.86
CA GLY A 526 -14.15 -31.56 5.77
C GLY A 526 -14.49 -32.79 4.95
N HIS A 527 -13.47 -33.49 4.47
CA HIS A 527 -13.62 -34.82 3.90
C HIS A 527 -12.53 -35.75 4.45
N CYS A 528 -12.94 -36.78 5.18
CA CYS A 528 -12.03 -37.79 5.72
C CYS A 528 -12.67 -39.18 5.59
N PRO A 529 -12.24 -40.00 4.61
CA PRO A 529 -12.82 -41.32 4.39
C PRO A 529 -12.40 -42.33 5.48
N ASP A 530 -11.29 -42.09 6.18
CA ASP A 530 -10.75 -42.98 7.22
C ASP A 530 -11.14 -42.59 8.64
N CYS A 531 -11.66 -41.37 8.84
CA CYS A 531 -12.11 -40.90 10.14
C CYS A 531 -13.44 -41.56 10.53
N ASN A 532 -13.63 -41.81 11.82
CA ASN A 532 -14.86 -42.39 12.37
C ASN A 532 -15.22 -43.78 11.84
N LYS A 533 -14.27 -44.51 11.24
CA LYS A 533 -14.40 -45.95 10.98
C LYS A 533 -14.40 -46.70 12.31
N ILE A 534 -15.33 -47.65 12.47
CA ILE A 534 -15.35 -48.56 13.61
C ILE A 534 -14.13 -49.47 13.48
N SER A 535 -13.04 -49.19 14.19
CA SER A 535 -11.89 -50.09 14.24
C SER A 535 -12.24 -51.31 15.09
N VAL A 536 -11.66 -52.47 14.77
CA VAL A 536 -11.86 -53.73 15.51
C VAL A 536 -11.44 -53.56 16.99
N ALA A 537 -10.46 -52.70 17.26
CA ALA A 537 -10.05 -52.31 18.61
C ALA A 537 -11.12 -51.48 19.34
N GLY A 538 -11.84 -50.59 18.62
CA GLY A 538 -12.98 -49.84 19.15
C GLY A 538 -14.24 -50.69 19.40
N PHE A 539 -14.39 -51.78 18.64
CA PHE A 539 -15.42 -52.78 18.89
C PHE A 539 -15.10 -53.61 20.15
N LEU A 540 -13.84 -53.99 20.35
CA LEU A 540 -13.38 -54.74 21.54
C LEU A 540 -13.43 -53.90 22.83
N THR A 541 -13.16 -52.60 22.78
CA THR A 541 -13.33 -51.71 23.96
C THR A 541 -14.80 -51.44 24.29
N ASN A 542 -15.70 -51.47 23.30
CA ASN A 542 -17.15 -51.45 23.49
C ASN A 542 -17.75 -52.79 23.92
N LEU A 543 -16.97 -53.88 23.89
CA LEU A 543 -17.36 -55.19 24.43
C LEU A 543 -16.75 -55.44 25.82
N ASN A 544 -16.02 -54.47 26.38
CA ASN A 544 -15.54 -54.57 27.76
C ASN A 544 -16.71 -54.29 28.72
N PRO A 545 -17.21 -55.30 29.46
CA PRO A 545 -18.38 -55.14 30.31
C PRO A 545 -18.17 -54.12 31.44
N LEU A 546 -16.92 -53.79 31.78
CA LEU A 546 -16.59 -52.74 32.76
C LEU A 546 -16.97 -51.33 32.27
N ASN A 547 -16.88 -51.06 30.96
CA ASN A 547 -17.25 -49.76 30.39
C ASN A 547 -18.77 -49.58 30.23
N TRP A 548 -19.55 -50.66 30.33
CA TRP A 548 -21.01 -50.60 30.33
C TRP A 548 -21.58 -50.15 31.68
N VAL A 549 -20.80 -50.32 32.75
CA VAL A 549 -21.23 -50.05 34.12
C VAL A 549 -21.10 -48.57 34.49
N ASP A 550 -20.17 -47.83 33.88
CA ASP A 550 -19.93 -46.41 34.22
C ASP A 550 -20.95 -45.43 33.60
N GLY A 551 -21.85 -45.89 32.72
CA GLY A 551 -22.90 -45.07 32.10
C GLY A 551 -24.35 -45.43 32.49
N ALA A 552 -24.54 -46.39 33.40
CA ALA A 552 -25.82 -47.11 33.54
C ALA A 552 -26.69 -46.71 34.75
N PHE A 553 -26.65 -45.47 35.22
CA PHE A 553 -27.58 -44.97 36.25
C PHE A 553 -28.58 -43.94 35.73
N SER A 554 -29.38 -44.32 34.73
CA SER A 554 -30.70 -43.70 34.53
C SER A 554 -31.77 -44.79 34.49
N LEU A 555 -32.70 -44.75 35.44
CA LEU A 555 -33.73 -45.77 35.66
C LEU A 555 -34.56 -46.06 34.39
N SER A 556 -34.70 -45.08 33.49
CA SER A 556 -35.45 -45.22 32.24
C SER A 556 -34.77 -46.12 31.20
N LYS A 557 -33.43 -46.18 31.17
CA LYS A 557 -32.69 -47.02 30.20
C LYS A 557 -32.62 -48.49 30.62
N LEU A 558 -32.65 -48.78 31.93
CA LEU A 558 -32.58 -50.16 32.44
C LEU A 558 -33.86 -50.96 32.09
N ILE A 559 -35.02 -50.29 32.08
CA ILE A 559 -36.31 -50.88 31.69
C ILE A 559 -36.36 -51.18 30.17
N MET A 560 -35.74 -50.32 29.34
CA MET A 560 -35.70 -50.53 27.90
C MET A 560 -34.71 -51.63 27.49
N VAL A 561 -33.56 -51.74 28.18
CA VAL A 561 -32.57 -52.79 27.94
C VAL A 561 -33.07 -54.15 28.43
N SER A 562 -33.73 -54.23 29.59
CA SER A 562 -34.35 -55.47 30.06
C SER A 562 -35.50 -55.93 29.15
N GLY A 563 -36.30 -55.00 28.64
CA GLY A 563 -37.37 -55.29 27.67
C GLY A 563 -36.84 -55.88 26.36
N ASN A 564 -35.77 -55.31 25.80
CA ASN A 564 -35.15 -55.85 24.59
C ASN A 564 -34.47 -57.21 24.83
N PHE A 565 -33.82 -57.41 25.98
CA PHE A 565 -33.24 -58.70 26.33
C PHE A 565 -34.30 -59.80 26.44
N LEU A 566 -35.44 -59.51 27.09
CA LEU A 566 -36.57 -60.43 27.18
C LEU A 566 -37.19 -60.73 25.81
N LEU A 567 -37.28 -59.72 24.92
CA LEU A 567 -37.75 -59.92 23.55
C LEU A 567 -36.81 -60.83 22.75
N TYR A 568 -35.49 -60.65 22.86
CA TYR A 568 -34.53 -61.54 22.20
C TYR A 568 -34.59 -62.97 22.75
N CYS A 569 -34.72 -63.15 24.07
CA CYS A 569 -34.96 -64.47 24.66
C CYS A 569 -36.25 -65.10 24.13
N PHE A 570 -37.33 -64.33 23.99
CA PHE A 570 -38.60 -64.80 23.45
C PHE A 570 -38.49 -65.21 21.98
N ILE A 571 -37.76 -64.42 21.16
CA ILE A 571 -37.48 -64.76 19.75
C ILE A 571 -36.64 -66.02 19.65
N ILE A 572 -35.64 -66.20 20.52
CA ILE A 572 -34.81 -67.42 20.55
C ILE A 572 -35.65 -68.64 20.94
N ILE A 573 -36.58 -68.51 21.89
CA ILE A 573 -37.50 -69.58 22.27
C ILE A 573 -38.44 -69.92 21.11
N ILE A 574 -38.99 -68.93 20.41
CA ILE A 574 -39.82 -69.15 19.21
C ILE A 574 -39.00 -69.85 18.12
N ALA A 575 -37.79 -69.38 17.85
CA ALA A 575 -36.89 -69.99 16.86
C ALA A 575 -36.55 -71.44 17.25
N TYR A 576 -36.29 -71.71 18.53
CA TYR A 576 -36.06 -73.06 19.05
C TYR A 576 -37.28 -73.96 18.85
N ILE A 577 -38.50 -73.47 19.12
CA ILE A 577 -39.74 -74.20 18.90
C ILE A 577 -39.95 -74.45 17.40
N VAL A 578 -39.74 -73.46 16.52
CA VAL A 578 -39.89 -73.64 15.07
C VAL A 578 -38.88 -74.66 14.53
N ILE A 579 -37.62 -74.60 14.99
CA ILE A 579 -36.59 -75.56 14.57
C ILE A 579 -36.93 -76.98 15.06
N THR A 580 -37.30 -77.14 16.34
CA THR A 580 -37.54 -78.46 16.93
C THR A 580 -38.90 -79.07 16.58
N ARG A 581 -39.96 -78.27 16.40
CA ARG A 581 -41.33 -78.73 16.15
C ARG A 581 -41.78 -78.62 14.69
N CYS A 582 -41.17 -77.77 13.87
CA CYS A 582 -41.52 -77.65 12.45
C CYS A 582 -40.41 -78.20 11.55
N ILE A 583 -39.17 -77.74 11.72
CA ILE A 583 -38.07 -78.07 10.78
C ILE A 583 -37.57 -79.50 10.97
N PHE A 584 -37.36 -79.97 12.21
CA PHE A 584 -36.91 -81.33 12.49
C PHE A 584 -37.85 -82.46 12.01
N PRO A 585 -39.19 -82.38 12.19
CA PRO A 585 -40.10 -83.40 11.64
C PRO A 585 -40.26 -83.34 10.12
N LEU A 586 -40.14 -82.15 9.49
CA LEU A 586 -40.08 -82.02 8.03
C LEU A 586 -38.80 -82.67 7.48
N ALA A 587 -37.65 -82.49 8.14
CA ALA A 587 -36.40 -83.13 7.75
C ALA A 587 -36.43 -84.67 7.90
N ARG A 588 -37.16 -85.20 8.89
CA ARG A 588 -37.39 -86.65 9.03
C ARG A 588 -38.32 -87.23 7.96
N CYS A 589 -39.23 -86.45 7.38
CA CYS A 589 -40.04 -86.89 6.24
C CYS A 589 -39.25 -86.93 4.92
N PHE A 590 -38.23 -86.08 4.77
CA PHE A 590 -37.38 -86.06 3.57
C PHE A 590 -36.25 -87.11 3.60
N ILE A 591 -35.92 -87.66 4.78
CA ILE A 591 -34.87 -88.67 4.96
C ILE A 591 -35.50 -89.98 5.47
N CYS A 592 -36.40 -90.56 4.67
CA CYS A 592 -36.70 -91.99 4.70
C CYS A 592 -36.37 -92.59 3.32
N PRO A 593 -35.49 -93.61 3.24
CA PRO A 593 -35.10 -94.20 1.97
C PRO A 593 -36.20 -95.11 1.40
N LEU A 594 -36.54 -94.89 0.13
CA LEU A 594 -37.13 -95.87 -0.79
C LEU A 594 -36.27 -97.16 -0.76
N ARG A 595 -36.77 -98.33 -0.36
CA ARG A 595 -37.48 -99.39 -1.15
C ARG A 595 -37.28 -100.74 -0.42
N PRO A 596 -37.90 -101.90 -0.81
CA PRO A 596 -38.92 -102.14 -1.83
C PRO A 596 -40.13 -102.96 -1.34
N SER A 597 -41.11 -103.05 -2.23
CA SER A 597 -42.26 -103.96 -2.28
C SER A 597 -41.99 -105.42 -1.88
N GLY A 598 -42.91 -105.99 -1.09
CA GLY A 598 -43.01 -107.43 -0.92
C GLY A 598 -44.09 -107.87 0.08
N CYS A 599 -45.29 -108.12 -0.45
CA CYS A 599 -46.16 -109.24 -0.06
C CYS A 599 -47.06 -109.20 1.21
N TYR A 600 -48.35 -109.47 0.95
CA TYR A 600 -49.41 -110.06 1.78
C TYR A 600 -50.29 -109.17 2.70
N GLN A 601 -51.49 -108.91 2.19
CA GLN A 601 -52.81 -108.84 2.87
C GLN A 601 -53.04 -109.99 3.90
N PRO A 602 -54.13 -110.00 4.74
CA PRO A 602 -55.34 -109.16 4.71
C PRO A 602 -55.91 -108.68 6.08
N SER A 603 -56.90 -107.78 6.00
CA SER A 603 -58.03 -107.58 6.94
C SER A 603 -57.68 -106.97 8.32
N PHE A 604 -58.49 -106.16 8.99
CA PHE A 604 -59.93 -106.01 9.04
C PHE A 604 -60.30 -104.57 9.43
N GLN A 605 -61.51 -104.19 9.03
CA GLN A 605 -62.17 -102.91 9.20
C GLN A 605 -62.40 -102.45 10.66
N LYS A 606 -62.48 -101.12 10.76
CA LYS A 606 -63.42 -100.29 11.55
C LYS A 606 -63.07 -99.95 13.00
N HIS A 607 -62.64 -98.69 13.13
CA HIS A 607 -63.29 -97.60 13.88
C HIS A 607 -64.04 -97.93 15.16
N HIS A 608 -63.65 -97.26 16.25
CA HIS A 608 -64.60 -96.48 17.05
C HIS A 608 -63.94 -95.37 17.88
N CYS A 609 -64.62 -94.22 17.88
CA CYS A 609 -64.70 -93.16 18.90
C CYS A 609 -63.42 -92.36 19.26
N CYS A 610 -63.36 -91.05 19.00
CA CYS A 610 -64.05 -89.95 19.73
C CYS A 610 -63.77 -89.92 21.24
N LYS A 611 -62.95 -88.97 21.69
CA LYS A 611 -63.27 -87.92 22.70
C LYS A 611 -62.02 -87.04 22.92
N HIS A 612 -62.18 -85.71 22.85
CA HIS A 612 -62.28 -84.77 24.00
C HIS A 612 -61.08 -84.94 24.96
N GLU A 613 -60.34 -83.95 25.42
CA GLU A 613 -60.60 -82.53 25.67
C GLU A 613 -59.30 -81.92 26.22
N PHE A 614 -59.19 -80.59 26.19
CA PHE A 614 -58.45 -79.69 27.10
C PHE A 614 -57.08 -80.14 27.66
N ILE A 615 -56.00 -79.37 27.52
CA ILE A 615 -55.80 -77.93 27.80
C ILE A 615 -54.69 -77.41 26.89
#